data_AF-A0A822AIC4-F1
#
_entry.id   AF-A0A822AIC4-F1
#
_cell.length_a   1.000
_cell.length_b   1.000
_cell.length_c   1.000
_cell.angle_alpha   90.00
_cell.angle_beta   90.00
_cell.angle_gamma   90.00
#
_symmetry.space_group_name_H-M   'P 1'
#
loop_
_entity.id
_entity.type
_entity.pdbx_description
1 polymer ?
#
loop_
_entity_poly.entity_id
_entity_poly.type
_entity_poly.pdbx_seq_one_letter_code
_entity_poly.pdbx_strand_id
1 'polypeptide(L)'
;MVKLILRCRHQIITKQDNNRERIAIIIRFRTFYQRLSETLKTKITDFNIFQTYSFGRHVDQITRIRLGRLTTRFYICCYAIGLTILILYTSFEQRTVTTKFYNPSLFVAKQLQNKQIGTVDCPCKRASIPLNEFINIQTRFHQICTSTFIKDEWREALLVDFENLTDFLRISDYRLFLSAHLQFLSGLCYQAIKHVNDTLRSFTSNFLSTSRLLSQSLFDKQLSNLTYQTEAHIPTLFVRALESVHAINHGNVLMTVYGSNYKFVARNTRKGSSTLLYTLPTIYNGSENCSCELQSKCLSQAAFTWPHYVKVKGLLVGCLPSESFLASTLECFFDIDCINIIRNHMSGNIYRTRANPLNTSSIIHSRYQINTTVNDLVKKLFMEQWSTNISYDRYFSQCAPNICTYSYIDNANPLHVASTLLGLYGGLTVVLSWWCPQFVELIHRIQTRYKNKRRIGSISSVS
;
A
#
# COMPACT_ATOMS: atom_id res chain seq x y z
N MET A 1 80.11 59.28 -16.07
CA MET A 1 80.57 57.89 -15.80
C MET A 1 80.82 57.61 -14.31
N VAL A 2 81.59 58.44 -13.58
CA VAL A 2 81.97 58.23 -12.16
C VAL A 2 80.77 58.12 -11.18
N LYS A 3 79.73 58.96 -11.32
CA LYS A 3 78.51 58.89 -10.47
C LYS A 3 77.73 57.56 -10.62
N LEU A 4 77.79 56.93 -11.79
CA LEU A 4 77.11 55.66 -12.06
C LEU A 4 77.85 54.49 -11.42
N ILE A 5 79.18 54.51 -11.46
CA ILE A 5 80.03 53.52 -10.79
C ILE A 5 79.87 53.58 -9.27
N LEU A 6 79.79 54.78 -8.69
CA LEU A 6 79.56 54.94 -7.25
C LEU A 6 78.17 54.45 -6.82
N ARG A 7 77.11 54.71 -7.61
CA ARG A 7 75.77 54.18 -7.33
C ARG A 7 75.70 52.66 -7.44
N CYS A 8 76.32 52.07 -8.46
CA CYS A 8 76.42 50.60 -8.58
C CYS A 8 77.18 49.99 -7.40
N ARG A 9 78.31 50.59 -6.99
CA ARG A 9 79.11 50.09 -5.87
C ARG A 9 78.33 50.16 -4.55
N HIS A 10 77.60 51.25 -4.32
CA HIS A 10 76.75 51.38 -3.13
C HIS A 10 75.60 50.36 -3.14
N GLN A 11 74.93 50.15 -4.27
CA GLN A 11 73.89 49.12 -4.39
C GLN A 11 74.42 47.70 -4.15
N ILE A 12 75.60 47.36 -4.67
CA ILE A 12 76.23 46.05 -4.45
C ILE A 12 76.57 45.85 -2.96
N ILE A 13 77.12 46.86 -2.30
CA ILE A 13 77.43 46.81 -0.86
C ILE A 13 76.16 46.65 -0.04
N THR A 14 75.12 47.46 -0.28
CA THR A 14 73.84 47.34 0.43
C THR A 14 73.16 45.99 0.21
N LYS A 15 73.34 45.36 -0.96
CA LYS A 15 72.80 44.03 -1.27
C LYS A 15 73.60 42.92 -0.60
N GLN A 16 74.92 43.08 -0.47
CA GLN A 16 75.76 42.16 0.31
C GLN A 16 75.47 42.24 1.81
N ASP A 17 75.27 43.44 2.35
CA ASP A 17 74.94 43.62 3.77
C ASP A 17 73.55 43.07 4.10
N ASN A 18 72.53 43.31 3.26
CA ASN A 18 71.21 42.70 3.42
C ASN A 18 71.25 41.16 3.37
N ASN A 19 72.08 40.58 2.49
CA ASN A 19 72.24 39.13 2.43
C ASN A 19 72.99 38.57 3.65
N ARG A 20 74.00 39.28 4.17
CA ARG A 20 74.69 38.90 5.41
C ARG A 20 73.76 38.96 6.61
N GLU A 21 72.91 39.98 6.68
CA GLU A 21 71.92 40.15 7.75
C GLU A 21 70.85 39.06 7.71
N ARG A 22 70.36 38.69 6.52
CA ARG A 22 69.44 37.55 6.33
C ARG A 22 70.05 36.21 6.74
N ILE A 23 71.31 35.95 6.37
CA ILE A 23 72.02 34.73 6.76
C ILE A 23 72.23 34.71 8.29
N ALA A 24 72.57 35.84 8.90
CA ALA A 24 72.72 35.95 10.35
C ALA A 24 71.41 35.68 11.10
N ILE A 25 70.26 36.15 10.58
CA ILE A 25 68.93 35.88 11.16
C ILE A 25 68.60 34.39 11.07
N ILE A 26 68.85 33.73 9.93
CA ILE A 26 68.59 32.29 9.76
C ILE A 26 69.47 31.47 10.73
N ILE A 27 70.74 31.84 10.89
CA ILE A 27 71.64 31.16 11.83
C ILE A 27 71.19 31.39 13.28
N ARG A 28 70.73 32.61 13.64
CA ARG A 28 70.15 32.90 14.97
C ARG A 28 68.88 32.10 15.23
N PHE A 29 67.99 31.98 14.25
CA PHE A 29 66.77 31.16 14.37
C PHE A 29 67.09 29.67 14.50
N ARG A 30 68.04 29.16 13.71
CA ARG A 30 68.47 27.75 13.79
C ARG A 30 69.12 27.42 15.13
N THR A 31 69.99 28.30 15.63
CA THR A 31 70.63 28.14 16.94
C THR A 31 69.63 28.31 18.08
N PHE A 32 68.65 29.21 17.96
CA PHE A 32 67.54 29.33 18.90
C PHE A 32 66.66 28.08 18.92
N TYR A 33 66.27 27.55 17.76
CA TYR A 33 65.47 26.33 17.65
C TYR A 33 66.21 25.10 18.20
N GLN A 34 67.51 24.99 17.91
CA GLN A 34 68.36 23.94 18.49
C GLN A 34 68.44 24.04 20.00
N ARG A 35 68.69 25.24 20.55
CA ARG A 35 68.68 25.45 22.01
C ARG A 35 67.33 25.16 22.63
N LEU A 36 66.23 25.63 22.02
CA LEU A 36 64.88 25.39 22.51
C LEU A 36 64.56 23.89 22.50
N SER A 37 64.89 23.19 21.41
CA SER A 37 64.72 21.75 21.26
C SER A 37 65.54 20.97 22.28
N GLU A 38 66.81 21.33 22.51
CA GLU A 38 67.63 20.67 23.54
C GLU A 38 67.13 20.97 24.96
N THR A 39 66.70 22.21 25.24
CA THR A 39 66.15 22.58 26.54
C THR A 39 64.82 21.89 26.81
N LEU A 40 63.98 21.73 25.80
CA LEU A 40 62.73 20.97 25.88
C LEU A 40 63.01 19.47 26.02
N LYS A 41 63.94 18.93 25.23
CA LYS A 41 64.30 17.51 25.27
C LYS A 41 64.84 17.13 26.65
N THR A 42 65.74 17.93 27.21
CA THR A 42 66.28 17.72 28.56
C THR A 42 65.20 17.82 29.63
N LYS A 43 64.37 18.88 29.60
CA LYS A 43 63.23 19.03 30.54
C LYS A 43 62.21 17.89 30.43
N ILE A 44 61.92 17.39 29.23
CA ILE A 44 61.01 16.25 29.01
C ILE A 44 61.65 14.94 29.48
N THR A 45 62.95 14.74 29.27
CA THR A 45 63.64 13.52 29.69
C THR A 45 63.84 13.41 31.20
N ASP A 46 63.96 14.55 31.89
CA ASP A 46 64.06 14.65 33.35
C ASP A 46 62.72 14.88 34.05
N PHE A 47 61.63 14.98 33.28
CA PHE A 47 60.29 15.19 33.83
C PHE A 47 59.86 13.98 34.66
N ASN A 48 59.50 14.24 35.91
CA ASN A 48 59.02 13.23 36.85
C ASN A 48 57.83 13.78 37.63
N ILE A 49 56.62 13.31 37.30
CA ILE A 49 55.37 13.70 37.98
C ILE A 49 55.26 12.98 39.34
N PHE A 50 55.80 11.76 39.44
CA PHE A 50 55.66 10.92 40.63
C PHE A 50 56.85 11.11 41.58
N GLN A 51 56.57 11.68 42.76
CA GLN A 51 57.59 11.93 43.78
C GLN A 51 58.13 10.62 44.36
N THR A 52 59.32 10.66 44.94
CA THR A 52 60.03 9.46 45.41
C THR A 52 59.23 8.65 46.42
N TYR A 53 58.37 9.27 47.25
CA TYR A 53 57.53 8.59 48.26
C TYR A 53 56.45 7.68 47.68
N SER A 54 56.14 7.78 46.38
CA SER A 54 55.14 6.94 45.70
C SER A 54 55.56 5.47 45.59
N PHE A 55 56.82 5.15 45.92
CA PHE A 55 57.40 3.81 45.88
C PHE A 55 57.88 3.41 47.28
N GLY A 56 57.69 2.14 47.66
CA GLY A 56 57.99 1.67 49.02
C GLY A 56 59.43 1.89 49.48
N ARG A 57 59.64 2.00 50.81
CA ARG A 57 60.96 2.27 51.45
C ARG A 57 62.05 1.23 51.19
N HIS A 58 61.73 0.11 50.56
CA HIS A 58 62.62 -1.02 50.29
C HIS A 58 63.46 -0.87 49.00
N VAL A 59 63.35 0.27 48.30
CA VAL A 59 64.01 0.54 47.02
C VAL A 59 65.03 1.68 47.18
N ASP A 60 66.24 1.48 46.66
CA ASP A 60 67.34 2.45 46.70
C ASP A 60 66.97 3.80 46.00
N GLN A 61 67.56 4.89 46.47
CA GLN A 61 67.25 6.27 46.06
C GLN A 61 67.45 6.51 44.56
N ILE A 62 68.52 5.96 43.98
CA ILE A 62 68.79 6.06 42.53
C ILE A 62 67.74 5.29 41.72
N THR A 63 67.30 4.16 42.24
CA THR A 63 66.30 3.29 41.60
C THR A 63 64.90 3.93 41.67
N ARG A 64 64.56 4.61 42.78
CA ARG A 64 63.30 5.38 42.92
C ARG A 64 63.17 6.51 41.90
N ILE A 65 64.26 7.24 41.61
CA ILE A 65 64.26 8.29 40.58
C ILE A 65 64.03 7.69 39.19
N ARG A 66 64.64 6.54 38.88
CA ARG A 66 64.44 5.84 37.60
C ARG A 66 63.01 5.32 37.44
N LEU A 67 62.43 4.78 38.51
CA LEU A 67 61.03 4.30 38.52
C LEU A 67 60.01 5.45 38.41
N GLY A 68 60.27 6.60 39.04
CA GLY A 68 59.48 7.82 38.88
C GLY A 68 59.46 8.32 37.43
N ARG A 69 60.62 8.35 36.77
CA ARG A 69 60.70 8.73 35.34
C ARG A 69 59.99 7.72 34.44
N LEU A 70 60.10 6.42 34.73
CA LEU A 70 59.44 5.36 33.95
C LEU A 70 57.91 5.40 34.13
N THR A 71 57.42 5.59 35.35
CA THR A 71 55.99 5.77 35.64
C THR A 71 55.43 7.02 34.98
N THR A 72 56.17 8.12 34.98
CA THR A 72 55.78 9.35 34.29
C THR A 72 55.62 9.13 32.78
N ARG A 73 56.56 8.41 32.14
CA ARG A 73 56.45 8.07 30.71
C ARG A 73 55.27 7.13 30.42
N PHE A 74 55.09 6.11 31.27
CA PHE A 74 53.97 5.17 31.14
C PHE A 74 52.63 5.88 31.32
N TYR A 75 52.51 6.75 32.32
CA TYR A 75 51.34 7.60 32.56
C TYR A 75 51.00 8.46 31.34
N ILE A 76 51.98 9.18 30.77
CA ILE A 76 51.76 10.02 29.58
C ILE A 76 51.29 9.19 28.38
N CYS A 77 51.89 8.00 28.14
CA CYS A 77 51.47 7.11 27.08
C CYS A 77 50.05 6.58 27.28
N CYS A 78 49.72 6.07 28.47
CA CYS A 78 48.39 5.58 28.79
C CYS A 78 47.34 6.70 28.71
N TYR A 79 47.68 7.91 29.16
CA TYR A 79 46.81 9.07 29.09
C TYR A 79 46.53 9.47 27.63
N ALA A 80 47.56 9.51 26.77
CA ALA A 80 47.41 9.81 25.36
C ALA A 80 46.56 8.76 24.62
N ILE A 81 46.80 7.47 24.89
CA ILE A 81 46.00 6.36 24.32
C ILE A 81 44.56 6.41 24.80
N GLY A 82 44.34 6.69 26.09
CA GLY A 82 43.00 6.83 26.66
C GLY A 82 42.23 7.98 26.01
N LEU A 83 42.87 9.15 25.84
CA LEU A 83 42.28 10.29 25.16
C LEU A 83 41.96 9.99 23.69
N THR A 84 42.84 9.32 22.94
CA THR A 84 42.57 9.01 21.54
C THR A 84 41.40 8.03 21.39
N ILE A 85 41.32 7.00 22.25
CA ILE A 85 40.19 6.08 22.28
C ILE A 85 38.89 6.83 22.59
N LEU A 86 38.90 7.71 23.58
CA LEU A 86 37.73 8.53 23.95
C LEU A 86 37.27 9.44 22.81
N ILE A 87 38.21 10.12 22.14
CA ILE A 87 37.90 10.98 20.98
C ILE A 87 37.29 10.16 19.85
N LEU A 88 37.89 9.01 19.50
CA LEU A 88 37.37 8.15 18.45
C LEU A 88 35.97 7.65 18.81
N TYR A 89 35.80 7.10 20.01
CA TYR A 89 34.52 6.58 20.48
C TYR A 89 33.42 7.65 20.44
N THR A 90 33.68 8.84 20.96
CA THR A 90 32.71 9.95 20.96
C THR A 90 32.45 10.54 19.58
N SER A 91 33.40 10.41 18.64
CA SER A 91 33.23 10.87 17.25
C SER A 91 32.40 9.91 16.40
N PHE A 92 32.46 8.60 16.69
CA PHE A 92 31.69 7.57 15.98
C PHE A 92 30.29 7.35 16.57
N GLU A 93 29.98 7.93 17.72
CA GLU A 93 28.67 7.82 18.35
C GLU A 93 27.61 8.59 17.54
N GLN A 94 26.75 7.84 16.84
CA GLN A 94 25.60 8.40 16.12
C GLN A 94 24.49 8.80 17.08
N ARG A 95 23.88 9.97 16.86
CA ARG A 95 22.79 10.45 17.71
C ARG A 95 21.52 10.63 16.92
N THR A 96 20.42 10.16 17.49
CA THR A 96 19.09 10.43 16.94
C THR A 96 18.58 11.74 17.52
N VAL A 97 18.38 12.73 16.67
CA VAL A 97 17.77 14.00 17.04
C VAL A 97 16.30 13.96 16.66
N THR A 98 15.42 14.18 17.65
CA THR A 98 13.97 14.19 17.45
C THR A 98 13.42 15.60 17.60
N THR A 99 12.82 16.11 16.53
CA THR A 99 12.09 17.38 16.50
C THR A 99 10.59 17.15 16.65
N LYS A 100 9.91 18.01 17.40
CA LYS A 100 8.47 17.89 17.71
C LYS A 100 7.69 19.05 17.09
N PHE A 101 6.57 18.73 16.44
CA PHE A 101 5.64 19.67 15.83
C PHE A 101 4.27 19.49 16.46
N TYR A 102 3.77 20.49 17.17
CA TYR A 102 2.47 20.46 17.83
C TYR A 102 1.37 20.95 16.89
N ASN A 103 0.23 20.26 16.88
CA ASN A 103 -0.94 20.54 16.03
C ASN A 103 -0.56 20.89 14.58
N PRO A 104 0.17 19.99 13.88
CA PRO A 104 0.67 20.29 12.54
C PRO A 104 -0.49 20.48 11.56
N SER A 105 -0.35 21.46 10.67
CA SER A 105 -1.25 21.58 9.52
C SER A 105 -1.01 20.44 8.54
N LEU A 106 -2.00 20.16 7.67
CA LEU A 106 -1.88 19.16 6.61
C LEU A 106 -0.62 19.38 5.76
N PHE A 107 -0.32 20.65 5.43
CA PHE A 107 0.85 21.01 4.65
C PHE A 107 2.16 20.62 5.36
N VAL A 108 2.29 20.93 6.65
CA VAL A 108 3.47 20.56 7.44
C VAL A 108 3.62 19.05 7.53
N ALA A 109 2.52 18.32 7.79
CA ALA A 109 2.54 16.86 7.85
C ALA A 109 2.99 16.22 6.52
N LYS A 110 2.46 16.71 5.38
CA LYS A 110 2.89 16.26 4.04
C LYS A 110 4.36 16.56 3.77
N GLN A 111 4.83 17.76 4.13
CA GLN A 111 6.24 18.11 3.98
C GLN A 111 7.15 17.18 4.80
N LEU A 112 6.78 16.86 6.04
CA LEU A 112 7.53 15.94 6.88
C LEU A 112 7.60 14.55 6.24
N GLN A 113 6.46 14.00 5.82
CA GLN A 113 6.39 12.68 5.19
C GLN A 113 7.15 12.57 3.86
N ASN A 114 7.32 13.69 3.14
CA ASN A 114 8.07 13.73 1.88
C ASN A 114 9.59 13.84 2.07
N LYS A 115 10.09 13.98 3.31
CA LYS A 115 11.53 13.97 3.56
C LYS A 115 12.09 12.56 3.36
N GLN A 116 13.17 12.46 2.58
CA GLN A 116 13.82 11.17 2.26
C GLN A 116 14.70 10.63 3.39
N ILE A 117 15.14 11.49 4.30
CA ILE A 117 16.07 11.14 5.38
C ILE A 117 15.29 11.18 6.71
N GLY A 118 15.55 10.22 7.60
CA GLY A 118 14.90 10.15 8.91
C GLY A 118 13.55 9.44 8.91
N THR A 119 12.90 9.45 10.07
CA THR A 119 11.60 8.83 10.31
C THR A 119 10.61 9.85 10.84
N VAL A 120 9.39 9.82 10.29
CA VAL A 120 8.28 10.67 10.72
C VAL A 120 7.28 9.81 11.49
N ASP A 121 6.88 10.29 12.67
CA ASP A 121 5.84 9.66 13.46
C ASP A 121 4.76 10.67 13.84
N CYS A 122 3.54 10.42 13.36
CA CYS A 122 2.36 11.26 13.58
C CYS A 122 1.22 10.37 14.10
N PRO A 123 1.10 10.14 15.42
CA PRO A 123 -0.01 9.38 15.98
C PRO A 123 -1.36 10.07 15.71
N CYS A 124 -2.34 9.29 15.23
CA CYS A 124 -3.72 9.77 15.07
C CYS A 124 -4.44 9.78 16.42
N LYS A 125 -5.38 10.73 16.60
CA LYS A 125 -6.27 10.79 17.77
C LYS A 125 -7.23 9.60 17.83
N ARG A 126 -7.62 9.06 16.67
CA ARG A 126 -8.43 7.84 16.52
C ARG A 126 -7.64 6.81 15.75
N ALA A 127 -7.58 5.58 16.28
CA ALA A 127 -6.91 4.46 15.62
C ALA A 127 -7.78 3.78 14.55
N SER A 128 -9.05 4.17 14.44
CA SER A 128 -10.05 3.57 13.56
C SER A 128 -10.97 4.68 13.06
N ILE A 129 -11.01 4.88 11.75
CA ILE A 129 -11.78 5.96 11.12
C ILE A 129 -12.78 5.34 10.14
N PRO A 130 -14.09 5.62 10.26
CA PRO A 130 -15.10 5.14 9.30
C PRO A 130 -14.77 5.56 7.86
N LEU A 131 -14.95 4.64 6.90
CA LEU A 131 -14.65 4.91 5.50
C LEU A 131 -15.57 5.98 4.90
N ASN A 132 -16.83 6.05 5.32
CA ASN A 132 -17.81 7.04 4.85
C ASN A 132 -17.42 8.51 5.13
N GLU A 133 -16.48 8.77 6.05
CA GLU A 133 -15.98 10.11 6.35
C GLU A 133 -15.15 10.70 5.19
N PHE A 134 -14.47 9.85 4.42
CA PHE A 134 -13.51 10.27 3.40
C PHE A 134 -13.63 9.53 2.07
N ILE A 135 -14.55 8.57 1.94
CA ILE A 135 -14.87 7.87 0.69
C ILE A 135 -16.34 8.07 0.36
N ASN A 136 -16.59 8.45 -0.89
CA ASN A 136 -17.92 8.46 -1.48
C ASN A 136 -17.88 7.66 -2.79
N ILE A 137 -18.72 6.62 -2.89
CA ILE A 137 -18.84 5.79 -4.09
C ILE A 137 -20.20 6.04 -4.71
N GLN A 138 -20.21 6.36 -6.00
CA GLN A 138 -21.41 6.54 -6.79
C GLN A 138 -21.44 5.54 -7.93
N THR A 139 -22.58 4.88 -8.10
CA THR A 139 -22.81 3.94 -9.18
C THR A 139 -23.93 4.43 -10.10
N ARG A 140 -23.76 4.18 -11.39
CA ARG A 140 -24.80 4.39 -12.40
C ARG A 140 -25.17 3.05 -13.00
N PHE A 141 -26.46 2.76 -13.04
CA PHE A 141 -27.00 1.53 -13.61
C PHE A 141 -27.46 1.72 -15.05
N HIS A 142 -27.58 0.61 -15.77
CA HIS A 142 -28.02 0.57 -17.15
C HIS A 142 -29.43 1.15 -17.27
N GLN A 143 -29.66 1.95 -18.30
CA GLN A 143 -30.91 2.68 -18.49
C GLN A 143 -32.17 1.79 -18.49
N ILE A 144 -32.04 0.51 -18.87
CA ILE A 144 -33.15 -0.45 -18.78
C ILE A 144 -33.75 -0.51 -17.37
N CYS A 145 -32.92 -0.41 -16.33
CA CYS A 145 -33.33 -0.50 -14.92
C CYS A 145 -34.00 0.78 -14.38
N THR A 146 -34.19 1.80 -15.24
CA THR A 146 -34.98 3.01 -14.93
C THR A 146 -36.02 3.31 -16.02
N SER A 147 -36.07 2.48 -17.06
CA SER A 147 -36.95 2.65 -18.21
C SER A 147 -38.41 2.33 -17.87
N THR A 148 -39.32 2.68 -18.77
CA THR A 148 -40.73 2.27 -18.67
C THR A 148 -40.91 0.76 -18.71
N PHE A 149 -39.93 0.01 -19.24
CA PHE A 149 -40.07 -1.42 -19.50
C PHE A 149 -40.06 -2.30 -18.25
N ILE A 150 -39.62 -1.77 -17.11
CA ILE A 150 -39.62 -2.46 -15.81
C ILE A 150 -40.71 -1.96 -14.86
N LYS A 151 -41.51 -0.96 -15.27
CA LYS A 151 -42.55 -0.37 -14.43
C LYS A 151 -43.82 -1.21 -14.44
N ASP A 152 -44.56 -1.13 -13.33
CA ASP A 152 -45.80 -1.89 -13.11
C ASP A 152 -46.84 -1.63 -14.20
N GLU A 153 -47.00 -0.36 -14.62
CA GLU A 153 -47.94 0.04 -15.68
C GLU A 153 -47.74 -0.73 -17.00
N TRP A 154 -46.48 -0.99 -17.40
CA TRP A 154 -46.21 -1.73 -18.63
C TRP A 154 -46.40 -3.23 -18.44
N ARG A 155 -46.07 -3.75 -17.25
CA ARG A 155 -46.25 -5.16 -16.90
C ARG A 155 -47.72 -5.55 -16.76
N GLU A 156 -48.52 -4.72 -16.12
CA GLU A 156 -49.96 -4.94 -15.94
C GLU A 156 -50.71 -4.85 -17.27
N ALA A 157 -50.27 -3.95 -18.16
CA ALA A 157 -50.84 -3.86 -19.49
C ALA A 157 -50.56 -5.13 -20.34
N LEU A 158 -49.54 -5.93 -19.99
CA LEU A 158 -49.17 -7.21 -20.61
C LEU A 158 -49.87 -8.44 -20.00
N LEU A 159 -50.75 -8.24 -19.01
CA LEU A 159 -51.64 -9.30 -18.56
C LEU A 159 -52.63 -9.58 -19.68
N VAL A 160 -52.35 -10.65 -20.41
CA VAL A 160 -53.16 -11.11 -21.51
C VAL A 160 -54.50 -11.60 -20.96
N ASP A 161 -55.61 -11.07 -21.49
CA ASP A 161 -56.95 -11.68 -21.28
C ASP A 161 -56.93 -13.08 -21.91
N PHE A 162 -56.66 -14.09 -21.07
CA PHE A 162 -56.59 -15.49 -21.47
C PHE A 162 -57.92 -16.04 -21.99
N GLU A 163 -59.03 -15.31 -21.81
CA GLU A 163 -60.38 -15.76 -22.14
C GLU A 163 -60.59 -16.04 -23.65
N ASN A 164 -59.79 -15.44 -24.55
CA ASN A 164 -59.94 -15.61 -26.00
C ASN A 164 -58.84 -16.46 -26.68
N LEU A 165 -57.93 -17.07 -25.92
CA LEU A 165 -56.66 -17.62 -26.46
C LEU A 165 -56.54 -19.14 -26.43
N THR A 166 -57.60 -19.86 -26.07
CA THR A 166 -57.56 -21.27 -25.72
C THR A 166 -57.28 -22.25 -26.87
N ASP A 167 -57.45 -21.85 -28.14
CA ASP A 167 -57.33 -22.82 -29.27
C ASP A 167 -56.10 -22.65 -30.17
N PHE A 168 -55.34 -21.54 -30.10
CA PHE A 168 -54.34 -21.23 -31.15
C PHE A 168 -52.91 -20.97 -30.69
N LEU A 169 -52.63 -20.79 -29.39
CA LEU A 169 -51.28 -20.45 -28.95
C LEU A 169 -50.36 -21.68 -28.92
N ARG A 170 -49.45 -21.73 -29.90
CA ARG A 170 -48.29 -22.64 -29.85
C ARG A 170 -47.42 -22.26 -28.64
N ILE A 171 -46.84 -23.27 -27.99
CA ILE A 171 -45.86 -23.13 -26.89
C ILE A 171 -44.67 -22.22 -27.29
N SER A 172 -44.43 -22.02 -28.58
CA SER A 172 -43.39 -21.14 -29.11
C SER A 172 -43.80 -19.67 -29.29
N ASP A 173 -45.06 -19.30 -28.99
CA ASP A 173 -45.52 -17.92 -29.17
C ASP A 173 -44.98 -17.01 -28.06
N TYR A 174 -44.32 -15.93 -28.48
CA TYR A 174 -43.64 -15.04 -27.55
C TYR A 174 -44.56 -14.30 -26.58
N ARG A 175 -45.86 -14.21 -26.86
CA ARG A 175 -46.85 -13.62 -25.92
C ARG A 175 -46.87 -14.33 -24.57
N LEU A 176 -46.58 -15.63 -24.55
CA LEU A 176 -46.51 -16.42 -23.32
C LEU A 176 -45.26 -16.11 -22.47
N PHE A 177 -44.19 -15.63 -23.09
CA PHE A 177 -42.90 -15.40 -22.42
C PHE A 177 -42.66 -13.94 -22.06
N LEU A 178 -43.24 -13.00 -22.80
CA LEU A 178 -42.92 -11.59 -22.68
C LEU A 178 -43.19 -11.04 -21.26
N SER A 179 -44.32 -11.38 -20.66
CA SER A 179 -44.65 -10.99 -19.28
C SER A 179 -43.63 -11.55 -18.28
N ALA A 180 -43.27 -12.83 -18.43
CA ALA A 180 -42.27 -13.50 -17.60
C ALA A 180 -40.88 -12.84 -17.73
N HIS A 181 -40.47 -12.52 -18.96
CA HIS A 181 -39.18 -11.87 -19.22
C HIS A 181 -39.11 -10.50 -18.56
N LEU A 182 -40.17 -9.70 -18.66
CA LEU A 182 -40.19 -8.35 -18.10
C LEU A 182 -40.32 -8.35 -16.58
N GLN A 183 -41.09 -9.29 -16.01
CA GLN A 183 -41.11 -9.50 -14.57
C GLN A 183 -39.73 -9.93 -14.05
N PHE A 184 -39.07 -10.84 -14.75
CA PHE A 184 -37.73 -11.29 -14.41
C PHE A 184 -36.70 -10.17 -14.54
N LEU A 185 -36.74 -9.38 -15.61
CA LEU A 185 -35.90 -8.19 -15.81
C LEU A 185 -36.08 -7.16 -14.69
N SER A 186 -37.33 -6.86 -14.32
CA SER A 186 -37.64 -5.95 -13.22
C SER A 186 -37.06 -6.47 -11.90
N GLY A 187 -37.24 -7.76 -11.62
CA GLY A 187 -36.67 -8.41 -10.45
C GLY A 187 -35.13 -8.35 -10.43
N LEU A 188 -34.49 -8.65 -11.57
CA LEU A 188 -33.03 -8.58 -11.71
C LEU A 188 -32.51 -7.15 -11.47
N CYS A 189 -33.12 -6.14 -12.10
CA CYS A 189 -32.73 -4.75 -11.90
C CYS A 189 -32.89 -4.31 -10.44
N TYR A 190 -34.04 -4.60 -9.82
CA TYR A 190 -34.29 -4.26 -8.42
C TYR A 190 -33.29 -4.93 -7.48
N GLN A 191 -33.08 -6.24 -7.62
CA GLN A 191 -32.18 -6.99 -6.76
C GLN A 191 -30.71 -6.60 -6.98
N ALA A 192 -30.31 -6.33 -8.23
CA ALA A 192 -28.96 -5.84 -8.54
C ALA A 192 -28.68 -4.48 -7.88
N ILE A 193 -29.58 -3.50 -8.06
CA ILE A 193 -29.46 -2.17 -7.46
C ILE A 193 -29.42 -2.27 -5.93
N LYS A 194 -30.35 -3.06 -5.35
CA LYS A 194 -30.41 -3.26 -3.91
C LYS A 194 -29.13 -3.90 -3.37
N HIS A 195 -28.66 -4.99 -3.99
CA HIS A 195 -27.44 -5.71 -3.61
C HIS A 195 -26.20 -4.80 -3.65
N VAL A 196 -26.05 -4.00 -4.71
CA VAL A 196 -24.96 -3.01 -4.81
C VAL A 196 -25.05 -1.99 -3.69
N ASN A 197 -26.21 -1.37 -3.49
CA ASN A 197 -26.39 -0.33 -2.48
C ASN A 197 -26.18 -0.85 -1.05
N ASP A 198 -26.72 -2.02 -0.72
CA ASP A 198 -26.56 -2.63 0.60
C ASP A 198 -25.09 -3.03 0.84
N THR A 199 -24.41 -3.57 -0.19
CA THR A 199 -22.98 -3.88 -0.10
C THR A 199 -22.13 -2.62 0.07
N LEU A 200 -22.44 -1.53 -0.65
CA LEU A 200 -21.74 -0.25 -0.51
C LEU A 200 -21.96 0.40 0.85
N ARG A 201 -23.19 0.34 1.40
CA ARG A 201 -23.46 0.81 2.76
C ARG A 201 -22.66 0.01 3.79
N SER A 202 -22.65 -1.31 3.68
CA SER A 202 -21.84 -2.17 4.54
C SER A 202 -20.35 -1.87 4.40
N PHE A 203 -19.85 -1.75 3.17
CA PHE A 203 -18.47 -1.39 2.87
C PHE A 203 -18.07 -0.06 3.51
N THR A 204 -18.83 1.00 3.27
CA THR A 204 -18.53 2.35 3.78
C THR A 204 -18.73 2.50 5.28
N SER A 205 -19.48 1.59 5.92
CA SER A 205 -19.59 1.50 7.38
C SER A 205 -18.38 0.84 8.05
N ASN A 206 -17.50 0.17 7.28
CA ASN A 206 -16.25 -0.35 7.80
C ASN A 206 -15.26 0.78 8.12
N PHE A 207 -14.15 0.41 8.78
CA PHE A 207 -13.17 1.35 9.28
C PHE A 207 -11.79 1.14 8.64
N LEU A 208 -11.08 2.24 8.43
CA LEU A 208 -9.64 2.23 8.21
C LEU A 208 -8.93 2.21 9.55
N SER A 209 -8.31 1.08 9.88
CA SER A 209 -7.54 0.89 11.11
C SER A 209 -6.11 1.38 10.91
N THR A 210 -5.79 2.54 11.49
CA THR A 210 -4.42 3.06 11.54
C THR A 210 -4.20 3.90 12.78
N SER A 211 -3.17 3.58 13.56
CA SER A 211 -2.77 4.36 14.74
C SER A 211 -1.90 5.57 14.40
N ARG A 212 -1.39 5.63 13.16
CA ARG A 212 -0.48 6.67 12.66
C ARG A 212 -1.01 7.26 11.36
N LEU A 213 -0.66 8.51 11.09
CA LEU A 213 -1.02 9.17 9.85
C LEU A 213 -0.33 8.47 8.67
N LEU A 214 -1.12 7.92 7.76
CA LEU A 214 -0.61 7.33 6.52
C LEU A 214 -0.10 8.44 5.59
N SER A 215 0.95 8.15 4.82
CA SER A 215 1.33 9.04 3.72
C SER A 215 0.23 9.08 2.68
N GLN A 216 0.11 10.20 1.97
CA GLN A 216 -0.90 10.34 0.92
C GLN A 216 -0.76 9.22 -0.14
N SER A 217 0.46 8.89 -0.55
CA SER A 217 0.70 7.80 -1.51
C SER A 217 0.27 6.43 -1.00
N LEU A 218 0.52 6.13 0.28
CA LEU A 218 0.13 4.85 0.89
C LEU A 218 -1.39 4.78 1.08
N PHE A 219 -2.00 5.87 1.54
CA PHE A 219 -3.45 6.01 1.66
C PHE A 219 -4.14 5.81 0.31
N ASP A 220 -3.72 6.55 -0.72
CA ASP A 220 -4.30 6.47 -2.07
C ASP A 220 -4.17 5.05 -2.64
N LYS A 221 -3.00 4.42 -2.48
CA LYS A 221 -2.75 3.05 -2.93
C LYS A 221 -3.64 2.03 -2.20
N GLN A 222 -3.70 2.12 -0.87
CA GLN A 222 -4.47 1.18 -0.06
C GLN A 222 -5.96 1.29 -0.35
N LEU A 223 -6.50 2.50 -0.45
CA LEU A 223 -7.93 2.71 -0.69
C LEU A 223 -8.32 2.44 -2.15
N SER A 224 -7.45 2.74 -3.11
CA SER A 224 -7.70 2.35 -4.52
C SER A 224 -7.74 0.83 -4.65
N ASN A 225 -6.84 0.10 -4.00
CA ASN A 225 -6.86 -1.36 -4.03
C ASN A 225 -8.11 -1.92 -3.33
N LEU A 226 -8.47 -1.37 -2.17
CA LEU A 226 -9.65 -1.81 -1.42
C LEU A 226 -10.94 -1.60 -2.24
N THR A 227 -11.12 -0.41 -2.82
CA THR A 227 -12.31 -0.08 -3.63
C THR A 227 -12.38 -0.91 -4.91
N TYR A 228 -11.26 -1.15 -5.59
CA TYR A 228 -11.18 -2.03 -6.74
C TYR A 228 -11.56 -3.48 -6.39
N GLN A 229 -11.05 -4.01 -5.27
CA GLN A 229 -11.41 -5.34 -4.80
C GLN A 229 -12.90 -5.44 -4.50
N THR A 230 -13.49 -4.43 -3.86
CA THR A 230 -14.92 -4.37 -3.58
C THR A 230 -15.75 -4.37 -4.88
N GLU A 231 -15.43 -3.51 -5.86
CA GLU A 231 -16.10 -3.47 -7.15
C GLU A 231 -16.06 -4.84 -7.86
N ALA A 232 -14.89 -5.49 -7.86
CA ALA A 232 -14.70 -6.77 -8.51
C ALA A 232 -15.48 -7.92 -7.85
N HIS A 233 -15.65 -7.89 -6.53
CA HIS A 233 -16.28 -8.99 -5.77
C HIS A 233 -17.80 -8.87 -5.64
N ILE A 234 -18.35 -7.65 -5.67
CA ILE A 234 -19.78 -7.39 -5.51
C ILE A 234 -20.68 -8.32 -6.36
N PRO A 235 -20.41 -8.55 -7.67
CA PRO A 235 -21.26 -9.40 -8.50
C PRO A 235 -21.21 -10.89 -8.15
N THR A 236 -20.14 -11.37 -7.53
CA THR A 236 -19.84 -12.80 -7.39
C THR A 236 -20.93 -13.55 -6.63
N LEU A 237 -21.38 -13.02 -5.49
CA LEU A 237 -22.42 -13.68 -4.68
C LEU A 237 -23.78 -13.70 -5.38
N PHE A 238 -24.12 -12.60 -6.06
CA PHE A 238 -25.37 -12.48 -6.80
C PHE A 238 -25.43 -13.48 -7.96
N VAL A 239 -24.37 -13.55 -8.77
CA VAL A 239 -24.31 -14.46 -9.93
C VAL A 239 -24.37 -15.92 -9.47
N ARG A 240 -23.62 -16.28 -8.41
CA ARG A 240 -23.66 -17.64 -7.85
C ARG A 240 -25.05 -18.01 -7.32
N ALA A 241 -25.74 -17.08 -6.66
CA ALA A 241 -27.10 -17.30 -6.20
C ALA A 241 -28.06 -17.55 -7.38
N LEU A 242 -27.94 -16.76 -8.44
CA LEU A 242 -28.74 -16.93 -9.65
C LEU A 242 -28.46 -18.29 -10.32
N GLU A 243 -27.20 -18.64 -10.55
CA GLU A 243 -26.78 -19.95 -11.09
C GLU A 243 -27.29 -21.12 -10.24
N SER A 244 -27.31 -20.96 -8.92
CA SER A 244 -27.86 -21.97 -8.00
C SER A 244 -29.36 -22.17 -8.19
N VAL A 245 -30.13 -21.08 -8.33
CA VAL A 245 -31.58 -21.15 -8.63
C VAL A 245 -31.82 -21.90 -9.95
N HIS A 246 -30.99 -21.62 -10.97
CA HIS A 246 -31.07 -22.31 -12.25
C HIS A 246 -30.77 -23.80 -12.16
N ALA A 247 -29.70 -24.18 -11.44
CA ALA A 247 -29.35 -25.57 -11.20
C ALA A 247 -30.45 -26.33 -10.44
N ILE A 248 -31.07 -25.69 -9.43
CA ILE A 248 -32.19 -26.26 -8.68
C ILE A 248 -33.40 -26.46 -9.59
N ASN A 249 -33.77 -25.46 -10.39
CA ASN A 249 -34.94 -25.55 -11.27
C ASN A 249 -34.80 -26.68 -12.30
N HIS A 250 -33.63 -26.80 -12.95
CA HIS A 250 -33.40 -27.84 -13.93
C HIS A 250 -33.22 -29.22 -13.29
N GLY A 251 -32.42 -29.34 -12.23
CA GLY A 251 -32.14 -30.62 -11.57
C GLY A 251 -33.36 -31.27 -10.92
N ASN A 252 -34.36 -30.48 -10.52
CA ASN A 252 -35.62 -30.98 -9.98
C ASN A 252 -36.75 -31.06 -11.01
N VAL A 253 -36.48 -30.75 -12.28
CA VAL A 253 -37.46 -30.85 -13.36
C VAL A 253 -38.75 -30.05 -13.04
N LEU A 254 -38.60 -28.88 -12.42
CA LEU A 254 -39.74 -28.08 -11.98
C LEU A 254 -40.47 -27.53 -13.21
N MET A 255 -41.72 -27.97 -13.41
CA MET A 255 -42.52 -27.56 -14.56
C MET A 255 -42.89 -26.08 -14.47
N THR A 256 -42.65 -25.35 -15.57
CA THR A 256 -43.04 -23.95 -15.70
C THR A 256 -44.55 -23.84 -15.94
N VAL A 257 -45.18 -22.79 -15.41
CA VAL A 257 -46.61 -22.50 -15.69
C VAL A 257 -46.89 -22.28 -17.19
N TYR A 258 -45.86 -21.91 -17.95
CA TYR A 258 -45.93 -21.65 -19.40
C TYR A 258 -45.83 -22.92 -20.25
N GLY A 259 -45.56 -24.08 -19.64
CA GLY A 259 -45.31 -25.33 -20.37
C GLY A 259 -44.06 -25.29 -21.25
N SER A 260 -43.13 -24.37 -20.98
CA SER A 260 -41.98 -24.09 -21.83
C SER A 260 -40.87 -25.13 -21.70
N ASN A 261 -40.80 -25.86 -20.58
CA ASN A 261 -39.89 -26.98 -20.36
C ASN A 261 -40.57 -28.34 -20.48
N TYR A 262 -41.73 -28.50 -19.85
CA TYR A 262 -42.56 -29.72 -19.92
C TYR A 262 -44.01 -29.33 -20.16
N LYS A 263 -44.71 -30.14 -20.94
CA LYS A 263 -46.12 -29.94 -21.26
C LYS A 263 -46.94 -31.16 -20.89
N PHE A 264 -48.17 -30.94 -20.46
CA PHE A 264 -49.15 -32.01 -20.29
C PHE A 264 -49.70 -32.44 -21.64
N VAL A 265 -49.78 -33.75 -21.84
CA VAL A 265 -50.40 -34.38 -23.01
C VAL A 265 -51.44 -35.37 -22.52
N ALA A 266 -52.66 -35.21 -23.02
CA ALA A 266 -53.75 -36.14 -22.81
C ALA A 266 -53.75 -37.17 -23.95
N ARG A 267 -53.71 -38.47 -23.62
CA ARG A 267 -53.95 -39.55 -24.57
C ARG A 267 -55.20 -40.31 -24.17
N ASN A 268 -56.18 -40.34 -25.07
CA ASN A 268 -57.38 -41.15 -24.91
C ASN A 268 -57.01 -42.63 -25.03
N THR A 269 -57.37 -43.42 -24.03
CA THR A 269 -57.22 -44.87 -24.12
C THR A 269 -58.28 -45.43 -25.08
N ARG A 270 -57.94 -46.48 -25.84
CA ARG A 270 -58.84 -47.10 -26.85
C ARG A 270 -60.15 -47.68 -26.24
N LYS A 271 -60.28 -47.71 -24.91
CA LYS A 271 -61.48 -48.13 -24.17
C LYS A 271 -62.11 -46.96 -23.41
N GLY A 272 -62.44 -45.88 -24.12
CA GLY A 272 -63.64 -45.06 -23.91
C GLY A 272 -63.91 -44.31 -22.60
N SER A 273 -63.15 -44.45 -21.51
CA SER A 273 -63.53 -43.81 -20.23
C SER A 273 -62.38 -43.28 -19.37
N SER A 274 -61.12 -43.40 -19.79
CA SER A 274 -59.99 -42.79 -19.08
C SER A 274 -59.04 -42.05 -20.01
N THR A 275 -58.83 -40.77 -19.70
CA THR A 275 -57.80 -39.93 -20.29
C THR A 275 -56.55 -40.04 -19.43
N LEU A 276 -55.47 -40.59 -19.99
CA LEU A 276 -54.17 -40.59 -19.33
C LEU A 276 -53.50 -39.25 -19.57
N LEU A 277 -53.18 -38.54 -18.49
CA LEU A 277 -52.39 -37.32 -18.51
C LEU A 277 -50.93 -37.69 -18.21
N TYR A 278 -50.03 -37.35 -19.12
CA TYR A 278 -48.59 -37.52 -18.90
C TYR A 278 -47.85 -36.26 -19.34
N THR A 279 -46.63 -36.11 -18.85
CA THR A 279 -45.75 -34.99 -19.17
C THR A 279 -44.78 -35.37 -20.27
N LEU A 280 -44.56 -34.49 -21.23
CA LEU A 280 -43.49 -34.62 -22.21
C LEU A 280 -42.58 -33.39 -22.14
N PRO A 281 -41.25 -33.55 -22.33
CA PRO A 281 -40.38 -32.41 -22.48
C PRO A 281 -40.71 -31.63 -23.76
N THR A 282 -40.55 -30.32 -23.69
CA THR A 282 -40.63 -29.44 -24.84
C THR A 282 -39.31 -29.52 -25.61
N ILE A 283 -39.42 -29.54 -26.94
CA ILE A 283 -38.29 -29.59 -27.86
C ILE A 283 -38.23 -28.26 -28.60
N TYR A 284 -37.07 -27.61 -28.58
CA TYR A 284 -36.81 -26.37 -29.29
C TYR A 284 -35.99 -26.65 -30.55
N ASN A 285 -36.48 -26.16 -31.69
CA ASN A 285 -35.86 -26.35 -33.00
C ASN A 285 -34.74 -25.33 -33.21
N GLY A 286 -33.65 -25.51 -32.47
CA GLY A 286 -32.36 -24.88 -32.75
C GLY A 286 -31.55 -25.65 -33.79
N SER A 287 -30.21 -25.63 -33.65
CA SER A 287 -29.27 -26.35 -34.53
C SER A 287 -29.33 -27.89 -34.39
N GLU A 288 -29.91 -28.39 -33.29
CA GLU A 288 -30.18 -29.81 -33.02
C GLU A 288 -31.51 -29.84 -32.27
N ASN A 289 -32.36 -30.86 -32.46
CA ASN A 289 -33.64 -30.99 -31.73
C ASN A 289 -33.41 -31.06 -30.21
N CYS A 290 -33.33 -29.90 -29.57
CA CYS A 290 -32.87 -29.76 -28.20
C CYS A 290 -34.02 -30.02 -27.25
N SER A 291 -33.90 -31.08 -26.45
CA SER A 291 -34.90 -31.48 -25.46
C SER A 291 -34.59 -30.87 -24.08
N CYS A 292 -35.61 -30.25 -23.48
CA CYS A 292 -35.52 -29.67 -22.14
C CYS A 292 -35.31 -30.69 -21.01
N GLU A 293 -35.46 -31.98 -21.29
CA GLU A 293 -35.12 -33.05 -20.35
C GLU A 293 -33.61 -33.28 -20.25
N LEU A 294 -32.89 -33.07 -21.36
CA LEU A 294 -31.47 -33.35 -21.46
C LEU A 294 -30.62 -32.09 -21.25
N GLN A 295 -31.13 -30.93 -21.67
CA GLN A 295 -30.37 -29.67 -21.66
C GLN A 295 -31.25 -28.51 -21.18
N SER A 296 -30.78 -27.75 -20.19
CA SER A 296 -31.47 -26.55 -19.70
C SER A 296 -31.42 -25.37 -20.67
N LYS A 297 -30.43 -25.36 -21.56
CA LYS A 297 -30.08 -24.24 -22.45
C LYS A 297 -30.63 -24.41 -23.87
N CYS A 298 -31.74 -25.12 -24.03
CA CYS A 298 -32.41 -25.15 -25.33
C CYS A 298 -33.05 -23.80 -25.63
N LEU A 299 -32.68 -23.22 -26.77
CA LEU A 299 -33.08 -21.87 -27.17
C LEU A 299 -33.70 -21.88 -28.57
N SER A 300 -34.60 -20.93 -28.82
CA SER A 300 -35.12 -20.61 -30.14
C SER A 300 -35.38 -19.11 -30.24
N GLN A 301 -35.39 -18.58 -31.46
CA GLN A 301 -35.72 -17.17 -31.68
C GLN A 301 -37.14 -16.89 -31.20
N ALA A 302 -37.31 -15.85 -30.37
CA ALA A 302 -38.64 -15.40 -29.98
C ALA A 302 -39.41 -14.92 -31.22
N ALA A 303 -40.65 -15.38 -31.37
CA ALA A 303 -41.52 -14.95 -32.45
C ALA A 303 -42.97 -14.90 -31.99
N PHE A 304 -43.70 -13.91 -32.49
CA PHE A 304 -45.16 -13.95 -32.51
C PHE A 304 -45.58 -14.92 -33.61
N THR A 305 -46.48 -15.86 -33.31
CA THR A 305 -46.91 -16.88 -34.29
C THR A 305 -48.25 -16.57 -34.92
N TRP A 306 -48.98 -15.59 -34.38
CA TRP A 306 -50.28 -15.14 -34.87
C TRP A 306 -50.48 -13.64 -34.58
N PRO A 307 -51.18 -12.87 -35.46
CA PRO A 307 -51.78 -13.30 -36.73
C PRO A 307 -50.74 -13.57 -37.84
N HIS A 308 -49.54 -13.00 -37.72
CA HIS A 308 -48.42 -13.24 -38.64
C HIS A 308 -47.19 -13.71 -37.87
N TYR A 309 -46.37 -14.55 -38.53
CA TYR A 309 -45.10 -14.99 -37.97
C TYR A 309 -44.08 -13.84 -38.04
N VAL A 310 -43.71 -13.29 -36.89
CA VAL A 310 -42.74 -12.19 -36.80
C VAL A 310 -41.73 -12.48 -35.70
N LYS A 311 -40.45 -12.51 -36.06
CA LYS A 311 -39.34 -12.68 -35.12
C LYS A 311 -39.08 -11.38 -34.36
N VAL A 312 -38.89 -11.47 -33.06
CA VAL A 312 -38.54 -10.33 -32.21
C VAL A 312 -37.03 -10.28 -32.05
N LYS A 313 -36.39 -9.21 -32.53
CA LYS A 313 -34.92 -9.10 -32.59
C LYS A 313 -34.31 -9.18 -31.18
N GLY A 314 -33.24 -9.97 -31.05
CA GLY A 314 -32.48 -10.09 -29.80
C GLY A 314 -33.12 -10.97 -28.72
N LEU A 315 -34.44 -11.21 -28.77
CA LEU A 315 -35.16 -11.98 -27.76
C LEU A 315 -35.23 -13.47 -28.13
N LEU A 316 -35.06 -14.33 -27.14
CA LEU A 316 -35.03 -15.79 -27.27
C LEU A 316 -36.03 -16.43 -26.31
N VAL A 317 -36.62 -17.56 -26.71
CA VAL A 317 -37.45 -18.43 -25.86
C VAL A 317 -36.75 -19.76 -25.65
N GLY A 318 -37.10 -20.50 -24.59
CA GLY A 318 -36.42 -21.74 -24.23
C GLY A 318 -37.07 -22.45 -23.05
N CYS A 319 -36.39 -23.47 -22.52
CA CYS A 319 -36.92 -24.33 -21.46
C CYS A 319 -37.41 -23.53 -20.25
N LEU A 320 -36.59 -22.62 -19.75
CA LEU A 320 -36.94 -21.70 -18.66
C LEU A 320 -36.95 -20.26 -19.20
N PRO A 321 -38.01 -19.47 -18.96
CA PRO A 321 -38.04 -18.06 -19.37
C PRO A 321 -36.85 -17.25 -18.82
N SER A 322 -36.38 -17.59 -17.62
CA SER A 322 -35.20 -16.95 -17.03
C SER A 322 -33.92 -17.23 -17.83
N GLU A 323 -33.68 -18.48 -18.21
CA GLU A 323 -32.51 -18.89 -19.02
C GLU A 323 -32.53 -18.29 -20.42
N SER A 324 -33.68 -18.37 -21.10
CA SER A 324 -33.81 -17.83 -22.44
C SER A 324 -33.69 -16.30 -22.45
N PHE A 325 -34.18 -15.63 -21.41
CA PHE A 325 -33.99 -14.20 -21.27
C PHE A 325 -32.53 -13.82 -20.96
N LEU A 326 -31.82 -14.58 -20.11
CA LEU A 326 -30.39 -14.35 -19.87
C LEU A 326 -29.57 -14.48 -21.17
N ALA A 327 -29.92 -15.42 -22.04
CA ALA A 327 -29.29 -15.58 -23.35
C ALA A 327 -29.72 -14.52 -24.39
N SER A 328 -30.83 -13.80 -24.14
CA SER A 328 -31.33 -12.74 -25.01
C SER A 328 -30.47 -11.48 -24.93
N THR A 329 -30.59 -10.62 -25.94
CA THR A 329 -30.10 -9.23 -25.93
C THR A 329 -31.26 -8.26 -25.75
N LEU A 330 -30.96 -7.01 -25.41
CA LEU A 330 -31.97 -5.95 -25.23
C LEU A 330 -32.16 -5.08 -26.48
N GLU A 331 -31.67 -5.53 -27.64
CA GLU A 331 -31.69 -4.74 -28.89
C GLU A 331 -33.07 -4.21 -29.27
N CYS A 332 -34.11 -5.03 -29.09
CA CYS A 332 -35.48 -4.62 -29.40
C CYS A 332 -35.92 -3.35 -28.64
N PHE A 333 -35.42 -3.15 -27.42
CA PHE A 333 -35.82 -2.01 -26.58
C PHE A 333 -35.17 -0.69 -27.02
N PHE A 334 -34.18 -0.72 -27.91
CA PHE A 334 -33.59 0.47 -28.54
C PHE A 334 -34.25 0.83 -29.87
N ASP A 335 -35.08 -0.07 -30.42
CA ASP A 335 -35.66 0.03 -31.76
C ASP A 335 -37.18 0.25 -31.67
N ILE A 336 -37.64 1.42 -32.12
CA ILE A 336 -39.06 1.79 -32.08
C ILE A 336 -39.92 0.83 -32.92
N ASP A 337 -39.40 0.33 -34.04
CA ASP A 337 -40.14 -0.59 -34.90
C ASP A 337 -40.32 -1.93 -34.20
N CYS A 338 -39.28 -2.41 -33.50
CA CYS A 338 -39.38 -3.64 -32.71
C CYS A 338 -40.35 -3.50 -31.53
N ILE A 339 -40.35 -2.36 -30.83
CA ILE A 339 -41.33 -2.06 -29.78
C ILE A 339 -42.75 -2.03 -30.35
N ASN A 340 -42.94 -1.48 -31.54
CA ASN A 340 -44.24 -1.45 -32.20
C ASN A 340 -44.71 -2.85 -32.63
N ILE A 341 -43.81 -3.75 -33.03
CA ILE A 341 -44.14 -5.17 -33.24
C ILE A 341 -44.70 -5.77 -31.94
N ILE A 342 -44.05 -5.55 -30.80
CA ILE A 342 -44.54 -6.03 -29.49
C ILE A 342 -45.93 -5.45 -29.21
N ARG A 343 -46.16 -4.15 -29.42
CA ARG A 343 -47.46 -3.51 -29.18
C ARG A 343 -48.57 -4.09 -30.03
N ASN A 344 -48.32 -4.30 -31.31
CA ASN A 344 -49.34 -4.73 -32.27
C ASN A 344 -49.78 -6.18 -32.05
N HIS A 345 -48.89 -7.02 -31.50
CA HIS A 345 -49.19 -8.42 -31.24
C HIS A 345 -49.72 -8.70 -29.83
N MET A 346 -49.56 -7.78 -28.88
CA MET A 346 -50.12 -7.93 -27.53
C MET A 346 -51.57 -7.43 -27.49
N SER A 347 -52.46 -8.20 -26.84
CA SER A 347 -53.82 -7.78 -26.53
C SER A 347 -53.85 -6.94 -25.24
N GLY A 348 -54.89 -6.12 -25.03
CA GLY A 348 -55.06 -5.32 -23.81
C GLY A 348 -54.71 -3.83 -23.97
N ASN A 349 -54.57 -3.09 -22.87
CA ASN A 349 -54.36 -1.62 -22.88
C ASN A 349 -52.95 -1.16 -23.32
N ILE A 350 -52.05 -2.07 -23.73
CA ILE A 350 -50.68 -1.75 -24.18
C ILE A 350 -50.64 -0.77 -25.35
N TYR A 351 -51.61 -0.81 -26.25
CA TYR A 351 -51.68 0.16 -27.35
C TYR A 351 -51.77 1.61 -26.84
N ARG A 352 -52.24 1.82 -25.59
CA ARG A 352 -52.31 3.13 -24.93
C ARG A 352 -51.05 3.47 -24.13
N THR A 353 -50.25 2.46 -23.75
CA THR A 353 -49.07 2.67 -22.91
C THR A 353 -47.89 3.18 -23.75
N ARG A 354 -47.53 4.45 -23.55
CA ARG A 354 -46.33 5.04 -24.16
C ARG A 354 -45.10 4.42 -23.53
N ALA A 355 -44.34 3.71 -24.34
CA ALA A 355 -43.03 3.16 -24.02
C ALA A 355 -42.04 3.74 -25.03
N ASN A 356 -41.13 4.56 -24.54
CA ASN A 356 -40.13 5.18 -25.40
C ASN A 356 -38.95 4.22 -25.56
N PRO A 357 -38.33 4.18 -26.74
CA PRO A 357 -37.11 3.40 -26.92
C PRO A 357 -36.03 3.89 -25.96
N LEU A 358 -35.16 2.96 -25.56
CA LEU A 358 -33.94 3.28 -24.83
C LEU A 358 -33.08 4.24 -25.66
N ASN A 359 -32.40 5.16 -24.99
CA ASN A 359 -31.60 6.17 -25.66
C ASN A 359 -30.34 5.54 -26.26
N THR A 360 -30.17 5.68 -27.57
CA THR A 360 -28.97 5.19 -28.27
C THR A 360 -27.75 6.05 -27.94
N SER A 361 -27.91 7.35 -27.66
CA SER A 361 -26.81 8.24 -27.31
C SER A 361 -26.14 7.88 -25.98
N SER A 362 -26.85 7.25 -25.04
CA SER A 362 -26.23 6.78 -23.79
C SER A 362 -25.28 5.61 -23.98
N ILE A 363 -25.28 4.95 -25.14
CA ILE A 363 -24.33 3.87 -25.47
C ILE A 363 -22.90 4.41 -25.62
N ILE A 364 -22.73 5.65 -26.08
CA ILE A 364 -21.41 6.28 -26.27
C ILE A 364 -20.58 6.29 -24.97
N HIS A 365 -21.26 6.41 -23.83
CA HIS A 365 -20.66 6.40 -22.50
C HIS A 365 -20.99 5.12 -21.70
N SER A 366 -21.61 4.13 -22.35
CA SER A 366 -21.90 2.84 -21.74
C SER A 366 -20.74 1.89 -21.97
N ARG A 367 -20.50 1.03 -20.99
CA ARG A 367 -19.56 -0.09 -21.12
C ARG A 367 -20.12 -1.26 -21.94
N TYR A 368 -21.40 -1.19 -22.34
CA TYR A 368 -22.12 -2.26 -23.01
C TYR A 368 -22.49 -1.87 -24.43
N GLN A 369 -22.37 -2.84 -25.34
CA GLN A 369 -22.89 -2.72 -26.71
C GLN A 369 -24.38 -3.08 -26.75
N ILE A 370 -25.10 -2.67 -27.80
CA ILE A 370 -26.55 -2.93 -27.91
C ILE A 370 -26.86 -4.44 -27.91
N ASN A 371 -25.99 -5.23 -28.55
CA ASN A 371 -26.08 -6.69 -28.65
C ASN A 371 -25.51 -7.42 -27.41
N THR A 372 -25.24 -6.72 -26.31
CA THR A 372 -24.82 -7.37 -25.06
C THR A 372 -25.95 -8.24 -24.54
N THR A 373 -25.63 -9.47 -24.13
CA THR A 373 -26.62 -10.38 -23.55
C THR A 373 -27.06 -9.89 -22.17
N VAL A 374 -28.29 -10.22 -21.76
CA VAL A 374 -28.78 -9.92 -20.42
C VAL A 374 -27.89 -10.60 -19.37
N ASN A 375 -27.38 -11.81 -19.65
CA ASN A 375 -26.44 -12.48 -18.77
C ASN A 375 -25.17 -11.65 -18.51
N ASP A 376 -24.60 -11.03 -19.55
CA ASP A 376 -23.40 -10.20 -19.39
C ASP A 376 -23.69 -8.89 -18.65
N LEU A 377 -24.90 -8.33 -18.81
CA LEU A 377 -25.38 -7.23 -17.96
C LEU A 377 -25.47 -7.68 -16.50
N VAL A 378 -26.08 -8.83 -16.24
CA VAL A 378 -26.27 -9.41 -14.89
C VAL A 378 -24.94 -9.75 -14.22
N LYS A 379 -23.96 -10.30 -14.94
CA LYS A 379 -22.60 -10.58 -14.41
C LYS A 379 -21.90 -9.34 -13.86
N LYS A 380 -22.36 -8.16 -14.24
CA LYS A 380 -21.88 -6.85 -13.76
C LYS A 380 -22.98 -6.04 -13.08
N LEU A 381 -24.07 -6.70 -12.66
CA LEU A 381 -25.20 -6.12 -11.94
C LEU A 381 -25.82 -4.89 -12.62
N PHE A 382 -25.82 -4.88 -13.96
CA PHE A 382 -26.24 -3.74 -14.77
C PHE A 382 -25.47 -2.43 -14.48
N MET A 383 -24.31 -2.48 -13.80
CA MET A 383 -23.54 -1.27 -13.47
C MET A 383 -22.77 -0.75 -14.70
N GLU A 384 -23.10 0.46 -15.15
CA GLU A 384 -22.41 1.16 -16.24
C GLU A 384 -21.17 1.90 -15.75
N GLN A 385 -21.27 2.60 -14.62
CA GLN A 385 -20.20 3.43 -14.11
C GLN A 385 -20.01 3.23 -12.61
N TRP A 386 -18.75 3.28 -12.21
CA TRP A 386 -18.30 3.25 -10.82
C TRP A 386 -17.38 4.46 -10.60
N SER A 387 -17.81 5.40 -9.78
CA SER A 387 -17.05 6.60 -9.45
C SER A 387 -16.71 6.60 -7.97
N THR A 388 -15.41 6.58 -7.67
CA THR A 388 -14.90 6.68 -6.31
C THR A 388 -14.29 8.06 -6.11
N ASN A 389 -14.81 8.80 -5.13
CA ASN A 389 -14.21 10.03 -4.65
C ASN A 389 -13.59 9.79 -3.27
N ILE A 390 -12.28 9.95 -3.16
CA ILE A 390 -11.50 9.75 -1.93
C ILE A 390 -10.85 11.08 -1.57
N SER A 391 -11.03 11.53 -0.33
CA SER A 391 -10.46 12.78 0.17
C SER A 391 -9.41 12.55 1.25
N TYR A 392 -8.14 12.76 0.92
CA TYR A 392 -7.06 12.74 1.91
C TYR A 392 -7.22 13.84 2.96
N ASP A 393 -7.73 15.01 2.58
CA ASP A 393 -7.99 16.13 3.50
C ASP A 393 -9.00 15.76 4.59
N ARG A 394 -10.09 15.08 4.22
CA ARG A 394 -11.07 14.56 5.19
C ARG A 394 -10.47 13.45 6.06
N TYR A 395 -9.64 12.58 5.48
CA TYR A 395 -8.93 11.57 6.27
C TYR A 395 -8.00 12.23 7.31
N PHE A 396 -7.23 13.24 6.91
CA PHE A 396 -6.33 13.98 7.80
C PHE A 396 -7.09 14.68 8.92
N SER A 397 -8.23 15.31 8.63
CA SER A 397 -9.04 15.99 9.64
C SER A 397 -9.64 15.01 10.66
N GLN A 398 -9.96 13.78 10.26
CA GLN A 398 -10.42 12.73 11.16
C GLN A 398 -9.28 12.08 11.96
N CYS A 399 -8.09 11.90 11.36
CA CYS A 399 -6.90 11.42 12.07
C CYS A 399 -6.44 12.43 13.13
N ALA A 400 -6.50 13.74 12.83
CA ALA A 400 -6.22 14.85 13.74
C ALA A 400 -4.98 14.63 14.65
N PRO A 401 -3.76 14.52 14.08
CA PRO A 401 -2.57 14.28 14.88
C PRO A 401 -2.29 15.48 15.80
N ASN A 402 -2.19 15.24 17.12
CA ASN A 402 -1.85 16.29 18.09
C ASN A 402 -0.36 16.67 18.05
N ILE A 403 0.48 15.70 17.70
CA ILE A 403 1.93 15.88 17.63
C ILE A 403 2.47 15.04 16.47
N CYS A 404 3.41 15.61 15.72
CA CYS A 404 4.26 14.86 14.80
C CYS A 404 5.70 14.99 15.26
N THR A 405 6.46 13.91 15.15
CA THR A 405 7.88 13.88 15.46
C THR A 405 8.66 13.52 14.21
N TYR A 406 9.79 14.19 14.00
CA TYR A 406 10.72 13.88 12.93
C TYR A 406 12.09 13.60 13.54
N SER A 407 12.57 12.37 13.33
CA SER A 407 13.81 11.88 13.91
C SER A 407 14.82 11.58 12.81
N TYR A 408 16.04 12.10 12.92
CA TYR A 408 17.11 11.83 11.98
C TYR A 408 18.43 11.60 12.72
N ILE A 409 19.36 10.91 12.06
CA ILE A 409 20.71 10.69 12.60
C ILE A 409 21.53 11.95 12.32
N ASP A 410 22.01 12.58 13.38
CA ASP A 410 22.89 13.73 13.32
C ASP A 410 24.34 13.31 13.59
N ASN A 411 25.28 14.01 12.95
CA ASN A 411 26.71 13.78 13.15
C ASN A 411 27.14 14.35 14.51
N ALA A 412 28.19 13.77 15.09
CA ALA A 412 28.70 14.19 16.40
C ALA A 412 29.07 15.69 16.41
N ASN A 413 28.40 16.46 17.27
CA ASN A 413 28.66 17.89 17.43
C ASN A 413 30.01 18.11 18.15
N PRO A 414 30.97 18.88 17.59
CA PRO A 414 32.26 19.15 18.23
C PRO A 414 32.16 19.70 19.65
N LEU A 415 31.13 20.50 19.95
CA LEU A 415 30.89 21.03 21.30
C LEU A 415 30.57 19.92 22.31
N HIS A 416 29.84 18.91 21.86
CA HIS A 416 29.51 17.78 22.71
C HIS A 416 30.75 16.92 22.99
N VAL A 417 31.56 16.63 21.96
CA VAL A 417 32.84 15.93 22.11
C VAL A 417 33.74 16.66 23.11
N ALA A 418 33.85 17.98 23.00
CA ALA A 418 34.62 18.79 23.95
C ALA A 418 34.07 18.71 25.38
N SER A 419 32.76 18.79 25.57
CA SER A 419 32.13 18.70 26.90
C SER A 419 32.34 17.35 27.57
N THR A 420 32.29 16.25 26.80
CA THR A 420 32.50 14.89 27.29
C THR A 420 33.96 14.64 27.65
N LEU A 421 34.90 15.18 26.85
CA LEU A 421 36.33 15.13 27.16
C LEU A 421 36.66 15.88 28.45
N LEU A 422 36.08 17.07 28.66
CA LEU A 422 36.26 17.84 29.90
C LEU A 422 35.69 17.10 31.12
N GLY A 423 34.52 16.47 30.99
CA GLY A 423 33.91 15.68 32.06
C GLY A 423 34.72 14.45 32.47
N LEU A 424 35.36 13.77 31.50
CA LEU A 424 36.12 12.54 31.73
C LEU A 424 37.61 12.79 32.07
N TYR A 425 38.13 13.99 31.80
CA TYR A 425 39.50 14.40 32.13
C TYR A 425 39.83 14.16 33.61
N GLY A 426 38.92 14.54 34.51
CA GLY A 426 39.11 14.40 35.95
C GLY A 426 39.23 12.94 36.40
N GLY A 427 38.32 12.08 35.93
CA GLY A 427 38.35 10.66 36.28
C GLY A 427 39.58 9.94 35.73
N LEU A 428 39.95 10.23 34.47
CA LEU A 428 41.09 9.59 33.82
C LEU A 428 42.42 9.93 34.51
N THR A 429 42.60 11.18 34.92
CA THR A 429 43.81 11.61 35.63
C THR A 429 43.94 10.96 37.00
N VAL A 430 42.86 10.91 37.78
CA VAL A 430 42.86 10.29 39.13
C VAL A 430 43.18 8.80 39.05
N VAL A 431 42.48 8.05 38.18
CA VAL A 431 42.68 6.59 38.06
C VAL A 431 44.11 6.26 37.61
N LEU A 432 44.61 6.95 36.59
CA LEU A 432 45.97 6.72 36.10
C LEU A 432 47.03 7.13 37.13
N SER A 433 46.79 8.20 37.90
CA SER A 433 47.72 8.64 38.95
C SER A 433 47.89 7.60 40.07
N TRP A 434 46.84 6.82 40.34
CA TRP A 434 46.88 5.77 41.35
C TRP A 434 47.39 4.44 40.77
N TRP A 435 46.96 4.06 39.56
CA TRP A 435 47.26 2.76 38.98
C TRP A 435 48.68 2.66 38.37
N CYS A 436 49.16 3.70 37.68
CA CYS A 436 50.48 3.71 37.04
C CYS A 436 51.65 3.42 38.01
N PRO A 437 51.76 4.04 39.20
CA PRO A 437 52.85 3.73 40.12
C PRO A 437 52.83 2.29 40.63
N GLN A 438 51.63 1.77 40.96
CA GLN A 438 51.46 0.38 41.41
C GLN A 438 51.85 -0.62 40.33
N PHE A 439 51.46 -0.37 39.08
CA PHE A 439 51.74 -1.24 37.95
C PHE A 439 53.24 -1.32 37.62
N VAL A 440 53.94 -0.17 37.61
CA VAL A 440 55.39 -0.14 37.35
C VAL A 440 56.18 -0.75 38.50
N GLU A 441 55.76 -0.54 39.76
CA GLU A 441 56.38 -1.18 40.92
C GLU A 441 56.22 -2.71 40.87
N LEU A 442 55.03 -3.20 40.48
CA LEU A 442 54.77 -4.63 40.30
C LEU A 442 55.67 -5.24 39.21
N ILE A 443 55.76 -4.60 38.03
CA ILE A 443 56.65 -5.04 36.95
C ILE A 443 58.10 -5.09 37.43
N HIS A 444 58.54 -4.07 38.17
CA HIS A 444 59.90 -4.01 38.71
C HIS A 444 60.18 -5.14 39.70
N ARG A 445 59.23 -5.44 40.61
CA ARG A 445 59.33 -6.58 41.55
C ARG A 445 59.37 -7.93 40.83
N ILE A 446 58.62 -8.09 39.75
CA ILE A 446 58.65 -9.32 38.93
C ILE A 446 60.00 -9.46 38.23
N GLN A 447 60.49 -8.39 37.58
CA GLN A 447 61.78 -8.42 36.88
C GLN A 447 62.96 -8.69 37.82
N THR A 448 62.97 -8.13 39.02
CA THR A 448 64.00 -8.39 40.03
C THR A 448 63.95 -9.83 40.53
N ARG A 449 62.75 -10.39 40.77
CA ARG A 449 62.58 -11.82 41.10
C ARG A 449 63.06 -12.75 39.98
N TYR A 450 62.76 -12.45 38.72
CA TYR A 450 63.22 -13.22 37.56
C TYR A 450 64.75 -13.14 37.38
N LYS A 451 65.37 -11.97 37.56
CA LYS A 451 66.84 -11.81 37.52
C LYS A 451 67.52 -12.57 38.65
N ASN A 452 66.94 -12.57 39.86
CA ASN A 452 67.47 -13.33 40.99
C ASN A 452 67.33 -14.85 40.78
N LYS A 453 66.22 -15.34 40.23
CA LYS A 453 66.07 -16.76 39.84
C LYS A 453 67.07 -17.18 38.75
N ARG A 454 67.32 -16.33 37.73
CA ARG A 454 68.34 -16.61 36.70
C ARG A 454 69.76 -16.65 37.26
N ARG A 455 70.10 -15.79 38.23
CA ARG A 455 71.41 -15.82 38.92
C ARG A 455 71.61 -17.06 39.79
N ILE A 456 70.54 -17.59 40.40
CA ILE A 456 70.59 -18.84 41.18
C ILE A 456 70.68 -20.06 40.25
N GLY A 457 69.95 -20.05 39.12
CA GLY A 457 70.02 -21.12 38.11
C GLY A 457 71.35 -21.22 37.35
N SER A 458 72.13 -20.14 37.26
CA SER A 458 73.49 -20.17 36.70
C SER A 458 74.57 -20.65 37.68
N ILE A 459 74.26 -20.73 38.98
CA ILE A 459 75.17 -21.27 40.00
C ILE A 459 74.97 -22.79 40.16
N SER A 460 73.77 -23.32 39.87
CA SER A 460 73.48 -24.76 39.90
C SER A 460 73.86 -25.54 38.64
N SER A 461 74.51 -24.92 37.65
CA SER A 461 75.06 -25.60 36.46
C SER A 461 76.60 -25.65 36.44
N VAL A 462 77.23 -25.28 37.56
CA VAL A 462 78.67 -25.44 37.82
C VAL A 462 78.84 -26.07 39.19
N SER A 463 78.44 -27.33 39.28
CA SER A 463 78.79 -28.24 40.37
C SER A 463 78.65 -29.67 39.87
#